data_AF-R7ILM1-F1
#
_entry.id   AF-R7ILM1-F1
#
_cell.length_a   1.000
_cell.length_b   1.000
_cell.length_c   1.000
_cell.angle_alpha   90.00
_cell.angle_beta   90.00
_cell.angle_gamma   90.00
#
_symmetry.space_group_name_H-M   'P 1'
#
loop_
_entity.id
_entity.type
_entity.pdbx_description
1 polymer ?
#
loop_
_entity_poly.entity_id
_entity_poly.type
_entity_poly.pdbx_seq_one_letter_code
_entity_poly.pdbx_strand_id
1 'polypeptide(L)'
;MDKSTVTMMNWELYVYRGRYRLSGTADHHPVLGRNVYIAQTSDLVSSKWENDVLFYETRNTIYQCPLKYMSTNPYGNVMDSYKEKLSHLDEESDSVLDKIIAAAAKIATGKTDEFAEDILRMAEEGKKELEQREEADNQRMFAVIRDVPDCVFLEVNQVEFGDKLAYHIGERFGTVEPVLHSGMFQDSILYTKYEMEEDDVSLDFRYFPRGYGNVMKTYSWSDNIKCAVIKNEKEYEIMFNNEKVEPGETKIFYQEMHREGLGSLDCDDENS
;
A
#
# COMPACT_ATOMS: atom_id res chain seq x y z
N MET A 1 26.84 -4.26 5.43
CA MET A 1 25.40 -4.45 5.69
C MET A 1 24.91 -5.39 4.63
N ASP A 2 24.28 -6.49 5.03
CA ASP A 2 23.62 -7.37 4.08
C ASP A 2 22.45 -6.62 3.45
N LYS A 3 22.26 -6.81 2.14
CA LYS A 3 21.14 -6.18 1.42
C LYS A 3 19.86 -6.94 1.76
N SER A 4 18.81 -6.20 2.02
CA SER A 4 17.47 -6.78 2.19
C SER A 4 16.98 -7.34 0.86
N THR A 5 16.33 -8.49 0.88
CA THR A 5 15.67 -9.07 -0.31
C THR A 5 14.17 -8.95 -0.14
N VAL A 6 13.48 -8.46 -1.17
CA VAL A 6 12.05 -8.13 -1.13
C VAL A 6 11.37 -8.65 -2.39
N THR A 7 10.23 -9.31 -2.26
CA THR A 7 9.45 -9.74 -3.43
C THR A 7 8.50 -8.62 -3.85
N MET A 8 8.53 -8.29 -5.13
CA MET A 8 7.69 -7.27 -5.72
C MET A 8 6.47 -7.89 -6.39
N MET A 9 5.31 -7.30 -6.11
CA MET A 9 4.00 -7.64 -6.64
C MET A 9 3.42 -6.43 -7.36
N ASN A 10 2.58 -6.66 -8.37
CA ASN A 10 1.99 -5.61 -9.22
C ASN A 10 3.04 -4.56 -9.63
N TRP A 11 4.18 -5.03 -10.12
CA TRP A 11 5.34 -4.17 -10.36
C TRP A 11 5.45 -3.76 -11.82
N GLU A 12 6.07 -2.61 -12.06
CA GLU A 12 6.40 -2.12 -13.39
C GLU A 12 7.82 -1.55 -13.40
N LEU A 13 8.50 -1.72 -14.54
CA LEU A 13 9.83 -1.19 -14.79
C LEU A 13 9.71 -0.07 -15.83
N TYR A 14 10.38 1.05 -15.62
CA TYR A 14 10.29 2.20 -16.51
C TYR A 14 11.61 2.98 -16.58
N VAL A 15 11.76 3.80 -17.62
CA VAL A 15 12.88 4.74 -17.76
C VAL A 15 12.45 6.13 -17.33
N TYR A 16 13.12 6.68 -16.31
CA TYR A 16 12.94 8.05 -15.87
C TYR A 16 14.26 8.80 -15.95
N ARG A 17 14.30 9.89 -16.74
CA ARG A 17 15.52 10.70 -16.97
C ARG A 17 16.73 9.86 -17.39
N GLY A 18 16.52 8.88 -18.27
CA GLY A 18 17.56 8.00 -18.80
C GLY A 18 18.07 6.95 -17.80
N ARG A 19 17.36 6.71 -16.69
CA ARG A 19 17.70 5.67 -15.71
C ARG A 19 16.53 4.73 -15.50
N TYR A 20 16.83 3.45 -15.34
CA TYR A 20 15.85 2.46 -14.93
C TYR A 20 15.33 2.75 -13.52
N ARG A 21 14.05 2.49 -13.35
CA ARG A 21 13.29 2.65 -12.12
C ARG A 21 12.24 1.56 -12.04
N LEU A 22 12.00 1.09 -10.84
CA LEU A 22 10.99 0.10 -10.52
C LEU A 22 9.93 0.74 -9.62
N SER A 23 8.68 0.37 -9.82
CA SER A 23 7.57 0.61 -8.89
C SER A 23 6.78 -0.66 -8.68
N GLY A 24 5.99 -0.72 -7.61
CA GLY A 24 5.12 -1.85 -7.28
C GLY A 24 4.99 -2.05 -5.77
N THR A 25 4.30 -3.11 -5.38
CA THR A 25 4.04 -3.44 -3.98
C THR A 25 5.07 -4.45 -3.47
N ALA A 26 5.83 -4.08 -2.44
CA ALA A 26 6.71 -4.98 -1.72
C ALA A 26 5.89 -5.85 -0.75
N ASP A 27 6.12 -7.16 -0.79
CA ASP A 27 5.46 -8.11 0.11
C ASP A 27 5.80 -7.85 1.58
N HIS A 28 7.09 -7.70 1.88
CA HIS A 28 7.61 -7.29 3.18
C HIS A 28 8.96 -6.58 3.00
N HIS A 29 8.98 -5.29 3.27
CA HIS A 29 10.18 -4.48 3.26
C HIS A 29 10.65 -4.24 4.70
N PRO A 30 11.90 -4.55 5.08
CA PRO A 30 12.35 -4.51 6.48
C PRO A 30 12.16 -3.16 7.18
N VAL A 31 12.21 -2.05 6.44
CA VAL A 31 12.02 -0.70 7.00
C VAL A 31 10.58 -0.21 6.86
N LEU A 32 9.87 -0.63 5.82
CA LEU A 32 8.59 -0.03 5.41
C LEU A 32 7.39 -0.90 5.80
N GLY A 33 7.62 -2.17 6.15
CA GLY A 33 6.59 -3.11 6.57
C GLY A 33 6.02 -3.94 5.42
N ARG A 34 4.86 -4.55 5.65
CA ARG A 34 4.19 -5.46 4.71
C ARG A 34 3.36 -4.71 3.66
N ASN A 35 3.22 -5.31 2.49
CA ASN A 35 2.33 -4.87 1.40
C ASN A 35 2.47 -3.37 1.06
N VAL A 36 3.70 -2.84 1.13
CA VAL A 36 3.96 -1.41 0.95
C VAL A 36 4.17 -1.07 -0.52
N TYR A 37 3.48 -0.03 -0.99
CA TYR A 37 3.70 0.48 -2.33
C TYR A 37 4.98 1.31 -2.42
N ILE A 38 5.86 0.94 -3.34
CA ILE A 38 7.08 1.65 -3.70
C ILE A 38 6.81 2.35 -5.03
N ALA A 39 6.61 3.66 -4.98
CA ALA A 39 6.33 4.46 -6.19
C ALA A 39 7.54 4.59 -7.11
N GLN A 40 8.75 4.61 -6.54
CA GLN A 40 9.98 4.72 -7.31
C GLN A 40 11.18 4.23 -6.48
N THR A 41 11.91 3.23 -6.99
CA THR A 41 13.16 2.80 -6.38
C THR A 41 14.29 3.81 -6.58
N SER A 42 15.33 3.69 -5.75
CA SER A 42 16.61 4.35 -6.01
C SER A 42 17.32 3.82 -7.28
N ASP A 43 18.48 4.39 -7.58
CA ASP A 43 19.26 4.01 -8.77
C ASP A 43 19.61 2.52 -8.78
N LEU A 44 19.45 1.92 -9.98
CA LEU A 44 19.92 0.58 -10.28
C LEU A 44 21.44 0.50 -10.09
N VAL A 45 21.88 -0.48 -9.31
CA VAL A 45 23.29 -0.85 -9.16
C VAL A 45 23.63 -1.99 -10.11
N SER A 46 22.78 -3.02 -10.16
CA SER A 46 22.95 -4.21 -10.98
C SER A 46 21.61 -4.89 -11.22
N SER A 47 21.51 -5.65 -12.31
CA SER A 47 20.35 -6.50 -12.56
C SER A 47 20.80 -7.90 -12.95
N LYS A 48 19.95 -8.88 -12.64
CA LYS A 48 20.15 -10.29 -13.01
C LYS A 48 18.81 -10.88 -13.42
N TRP A 49 18.83 -11.79 -14.38
CA TRP A 49 17.65 -12.48 -14.88
C TRP A 49 17.80 -13.99 -14.68
N GLU A 50 16.90 -14.61 -13.93
CA GLU A 50 16.88 -16.07 -13.73
C GLU A 50 15.46 -16.58 -13.53
N ASN A 51 15.08 -17.66 -14.24
CA ASN A 51 13.81 -18.37 -14.06
C ASN A 51 12.58 -17.44 -14.04
N ASP A 52 12.49 -16.55 -15.03
CA ASP A 52 11.39 -15.56 -15.16
C ASP A 52 11.28 -14.57 -14.00
N VAL A 53 12.37 -14.39 -13.25
CA VAL A 53 12.50 -13.41 -12.16
C VAL A 53 13.60 -12.40 -12.52
N LEU A 54 13.22 -11.13 -12.54
CA LEU A 54 14.17 -10.02 -12.55
C LEU A 54 14.63 -9.76 -11.11
N PHE A 55 15.93 -9.84 -10.87
CA PHE A 55 16.56 -9.36 -9.65
C PHE A 55 17.08 -7.95 -9.91
N TYR A 56 16.40 -6.95 -9.35
CA TYR A 56 16.72 -5.54 -9.51
C TYR A 56 17.42 -5.03 -8.24
N GLU A 57 18.72 -4.81 -8.33
CA GLU A 57 19.54 -4.45 -7.17
C GLU A 57 19.74 -2.94 -7.08
N THR A 58 19.41 -2.38 -5.92
CA THR A 58 19.69 -0.99 -5.56
C THR A 58 20.80 -0.94 -4.51
N ARG A 59 21.06 0.25 -3.95
CA ARG A 59 22.08 0.44 -2.91
C ARG A 59 21.87 -0.48 -1.70
N ASN A 60 20.62 -0.61 -1.22
CA ASN A 60 20.31 -1.27 0.04
C ASN A 60 19.39 -2.49 -0.10
N THR A 61 18.70 -2.63 -1.23
CA THR A 61 17.64 -3.64 -1.42
C THR A 61 17.79 -4.34 -2.76
N ILE A 62 17.62 -5.66 -2.75
CA ILE A 62 17.46 -6.50 -3.93
C ILE A 62 15.96 -6.80 -4.07
N TYR A 63 15.37 -6.30 -5.16
CA TYR A 63 13.98 -6.56 -5.49
C TYR A 63 13.89 -7.79 -6.38
N GLN A 64 13.18 -8.80 -5.92
CA GLN A 64 12.81 -9.98 -6.71
C GLN A 64 11.50 -9.66 -7.41
N CYS A 65 11.52 -9.65 -8.73
CA CYS A 65 10.42 -9.24 -9.59
C CYS A 65 10.02 -10.42 -10.49
N PRO A 66 9.24 -11.39 -9.99
CA PRO A 66 8.68 -12.45 -10.82
C PRO A 66 7.77 -11.86 -11.90
N LEU A 67 7.94 -12.27 -13.17
CA LEU A 67 7.09 -11.78 -14.26
C LEU A 67 5.60 -12.04 -14.03
N LYS A 68 5.27 -13.14 -13.36
CA LYS A 68 3.88 -13.44 -13.00
C LYS A 68 3.21 -12.37 -12.13
N TYR A 69 3.97 -11.49 -11.48
CA TYR A 69 3.43 -10.37 -10.72
C TYR A 69 3.68 -9.01 -11.38
N MET A 70 4.08 -8.98 -12.65
CA MET A 70 4.16 -7.73 -13.40
C MET A 70 2.75 -7.15 -13.59
N SER A 71 2.62 -5.83 -13.58
CA SER A 71 1.35 -5.16 -13.83
C SER A 71 0.82 -5.50 -15.23
N THR A 72 -0.49 -5.76 -15.32
CA THR A 72 -1.19 -6.03 -16.59
C THR A 72 -1.58 -4.77 -17.34
N ASN A 73 -1.47 -3.60 -16.72
CA ASN A 73 -1.73 -2.30 -17.33
C ASN A 73 -0.57 -1.32 -17.08
N PRO A 74 0.66 -1.65 -17.52
CA PRO A 74 1.81 -0.78 -17.34
C PRO A 74 1.61 0.52 -18.12
N TYR A 75 2.21 1.61 -17.65
CA TYR A 75 2.22 2.89 -18.37
C TYR A 75 0.84 3.52 -18.64
N GLY A 76 -0.19 3.23 -17.82
CA GLY A 76 -1.55 3.74 -18.04
C GLY A 76 -1.64 5.27 -18.20
N ASN A 77 -0.76 6.02 -17.54
CA ASN A 77 -0.71 7.49 -17.56
C ASN A 77 0.31 8.07 -18.56
N VAL A 78 0.92 7.24 -19.39
CA VAL A 78 1.97 7.63 -20.33
C VAL A 78 1.36 7.89 -21.71
N MET A 79 1.88 8.89 -22.43
CA MET A 79 1.42 9.18 -23.80
C MET A 79 1.69 8.01 -24.76
N ASP A 80 0.74 7.71 -25.65
CA ASP A 80 0.87 6.60 -26.59
C ASP A 80 2.09 6.73 -27.53
N SER A 81 2.45 7.95 -27.92
CA SER A 81 3.66 8.21 -28.71
C SER A 81 4.96 7.85 -27.99
N TYR A 82 4.97 7.85 -26.65
CA TYR A 82 6.10 7.39 -25.87
C TYR A 82 6.06 5.87 -25.66
N LYS A 83 4.89 5.28 -25.42
CA LYS A 83 4.73 3.82 -25.39
C LYS A 83 5.20 3.18 -26.70
N GLU A 84 4.85 3.77 -27.84
CA GLU A 84 5.31 3.31 -29.14
C GLU A 84 6.84 3.30 -29.24
N LYS A 85 7.50 4.37 -28.80
CA LYS A 85 8.98 4.41 -28.76
C LYS A 85 9.58 3.34 -27.86
N LEU A 86 9.00 3.13 -26.67
CA LEU A 86 9.45 2.10 -25.75
C LEU A 86 9.26 0.68 -26.32
N SER A 87 8.22 0.48 -27.14
CA SER A 87 7.90 -0.83 -27.74
C SER A 87 8.96 -1.36 -28.70
N HIS A 88 9.89 -0.51 -29.16
CA HIS A 88 11.00 -0.88 -30.04
C HIS A 88 12.36 -0.94 -29.34
N LEU A 89 12.42 -0.76 -28.01
CA LEU A 89 13.70 -0.74 -27.28
C LEU A 89 14.46 -2.07 -27.36
N ASP A 90 13.75 -3.18 -27.52
CA ASP A 90 14.33 -4.51 -27.70
C ASP A 90 14.96 -4.72 -29.08
N GLU A 91 14.64 -3.88 -30.06
CA GLU A 91 15.30 -3.88 -31.38
C GLU A 91 16.68 -3.19 -31.32
N GLU A 92 16.86 -2.27 -30.37
CA GLU A 92 18.07 -1.45 -30.22
C GLU A 92 19.04 -2.01 -29.15
N SER A 93 18.59 -2.95 -28.31
CA SER A 93 19.32 -3.40 -27.12
C SER A 93 19.06 -4.86 -26.77
N ASP A 94 20.14 -5.60 -26.45
CA ASP A 94 20.05 -6.97 -25.92
C ASP A 94 19.75 -7.02 -24.41
N SER A 95 19.63 -5.87 -23.75
CA SER A 95 19.33 -5.75 -22.32
C SER A 95 17.99 -6.40 -21.99
N VAL A 96 17.97 -7.27 -20.97
CA VAL A 96 16.72 -7.86 -20.45
C VAL A 96 15.78 -6.77 -19.92
N LEU A 97 16.32 -5.70 -19.34
CA LEU A 97 15.51 -4.57 -18.86
C LEU A 97 14.77 -3.88 -20.00
N ASP A 98 15.44 -3.67 -21.14
CA ASP A 98 14.84 -3.06 -22.33
C ASP A 98 13.80 -3.98 -22.96
N LYS A 99 14.04 -5.30 -22.98
CA LYS A 99 13.07 -6.31 -23.41
C LYS A 99 11.80 -6.31 -22.56
N ILE A 100 11.93 -6.23 -21.24
CA ILE A 100 10.78 -6.12 -20.31
C ILE A 100 10.02 -4.81 -20.55
N ILE A 101 10.73 -3.69 -20.70
CA ILE A 101 10.11 -2.37 -20.95
C ILE A 101 9.37 -2.36 -22.28
N ALA A 102 9.98 -2.92 -23.33
CA ALA A 102 9.37 -3.03 -24.65
C ALA A 102 8.13 -3.92 -24.64
N ALA A 103 8.19 -5.09 -24.00
CA ALA A 103 7.05 -5.97 -23.84
C ALA A 103 5.91 -5.29 -23.05
N ALA A 104 6.21 -4.62 -21.95
CA ALA A 104 5.23 -3.83 -21.21
C ALA A 104 4.59 -2.73 -22.07
N ALA A 105 5.37 -2.06 -22.92
CA ALA A 105 4.86 -1.02 -23.81
C ALA A 105 4.01 -1.58 -24.96
N LYS A 106 4.36 -2.76 -25.49
CA LYS A 106 3.55 -3.52 -26.45
C LYS A 106 2.20 -3.87 -25.83
N ILE A 107 2.20 -4.47 -24.63
CA ILE A 107 0.99 -4.78 -23.86
C ILE A 107 0.10 -3.54 -23.70
N ALA A 108 0.68 -2.42 -23.25
CA ALA A 108 -0.04 -1.16 -23.02
C ALA A 108 -0.62 -0.53 -24.29
N THR A 109 -0.12 -0.91 -25.48
CA THR A 109 -0.62 -0.44 -26.79
C THR A 109 -1.49 -1.48 -27.51
N GLY A 110 -1.75 -2.63 -26.88
CA GLY A 110 -2.50 -3.74 -27.47
C GLY A 110 -1.72 -4.52 -28.54
N LYS A 111 -0.42 -4.30 -28.64
CA LYS A 111 0.50 -5.10 -29.47
C LYS A 111 1.06 -6.25 -28.65
N THR A 112 1.40 -7.35 -29.31
CA THR A 112 2.05 -8.48 -28.65
C THR A 112 3.13 -9.09 -29.54
N ASP A 113 4.14 -9.64 -28.90
CA ASP A 113 5.09 -10.60 -29.45
C ASP A 113 5.15 -11.82 -28.51
N GLU A 114 5.98 -12.81 -28.83
CA GLU A 114 6.11 -14.04 -28.02
C GLU A 114 6.41 -13.74 -26.55
N PHE A 115 7.29 -12.77 -26.27
CA PHE A 115 7.68 -12.44 -24.90
C PHE A 115 6.57 -11.70 -24.13
N ALA A 116 5.87 -10.77 -24.79
CA ALA A 116 4.72 -10.09 -24.22
C ALA A 116 3.55 -11.06 -23.94
N GLU A 117 3.30 -12.02 -24.83
CA GLU A 117 2.27 -13.06 -24.63
C GLU A 117 2.59 -13.95 -23.43
N ASP A 118 3.86 -14.34 -23.27
CA ASP A 118 4.31 -15.11 -22.11
C ASP A 118 4.16 -14.33 -20.80
N ILE A 119 4.50 -13.04 -20.79
CA ILE A 119 4.28 -12.18 -19.63
C ILE A 119 2.79 -12.09 -19.30
N LEU A 120 1.91 -11.88 -20.27
CA LEU A 120 0.47 -11.81 -20.05
C LEU A 120 -0.10 -13.11 -19.47
N ARG A 121 0.34 -14.27 -20.00
CA ARG A 121 -0.06 -15.58 -19.50
C ARG A 121 0.36 -15.78 -18.05
N MET A 122 1.62 -15.47 -17.72
CA MET A 122 2.12 -15.55 -16.35
C MET A 122 1.42 -14.56 -15.42
N ALA A 123 1.14 -13.34 -15.89
CA ALA A 123 0.48 -12.31 -15.10
C ALA A 123 -0.97 -12.70 -14.75
N GLU A 124 -1.67 -13.41 -15.63
CA GLU A 124 -3.00 -13.95 -15.34
C GLU A 124 -2.97 -15.05 -14.26
N GLU A 125 -1.95 -15.91 -14.28
CA GLU A 125 -1.74 -16.89 -13.21
C GLU A 125 -1.40 -16.20 -11.88
N GLY A 126 -0.47 -15.24 -11.90
CA GLY A 126 -0.08 -14.50 -10.72
C GLY A 126 -1.20 -13.62 -10.15
N LYS A 127 -2.10 -13.09 -10.99
CA LYS A 127 -3.29 -12.37 -10.53
C LYS A 127 -4.15 -13.25 -9.61
N LYS A 128 -4.38 -14.51 -9.98
CA LYS A 128 -5.14 -15.47 -9.14
C LYS A 128 -4.42 -15.76 -7.83
N GLU A 129 -3.09 -15.85 -7.85
CA GLU A 129 -2.31 -16.01 -6.61
C GLU A 129 -2.40 -14.77 -5.71
N LEU A 130 -2.39 -13.57 -6.29
CA LEU A 130 -2.55 -12.31 -5.55
C LEU A 130 -3.95 -12.19 -4.93
N GLU A 131 -5.00 -12.54 -5.67
CA GLU A 131 -6.38 -12.59 -5.16
C GLU A 131 -6.51 -13.59 -4.00
N GLN A 132 -5.95 -14.79 -4.13
CA GLN A 132 -5.94 -15.78 -3.04
C GLN A 132 -5.18 -15.29 -1.81
N ARG A 133 -4.06 -14.59 -2.02
CA ARG A 133 -3.27 -14.00 -0.94
C ARG A 133 -4.01 -12.87 -0.25
N GLU A 134 -4.68 -12.00 -1.00
CA GLU A 134 -5.50 -10.92 -0.46
C GLU A 134 -6.65 -11.47 0.39
N GLU A 135 -7.34 -12.50 -0.10
CA GLU A 135 -8.42 -13.17 0.64
C GLU A 135 -7.89 -13.81 1.94
N ALA A 136 -6.74 -14.48 1.89
CA ALA A 136 -6.10 -15.03 3.10
C ALA A 136 -5.69 -13.94 4.11
N ASP A 137 -5.17 -12.81 3.62
CA ASP A 137 -4.83 -11.65 4.46
C ASP A 137 -6.09 -11.05 5.10
N ASN A 138 -7.18 -10.90 4.33
CA ASN A 138 -8.47 -10.42 4.84
C ASN A 138 -9.03 -11.35 5.92
N GLN A 139 -9.04 -12.66 5.67
CA GLN A 139 -9.51 -13.66 6.65
C GLN A 139 -8.70 -13.63 7.94
N ARG A 140 -7.37 -13.42 7.85
CA ARG A 140 -6.50 -13.24 9.01
C ARG A 140 -6.87 -11.99 9.80
N MET A 141 -7.11 -10.87 9.13
CA MET A 141 -7.54 -9.63 9.80
C MET A 141 -8.91 -9.82 10.48
N PHE A 142 -9.87 -10.45 9.81
CA PHE A 142 -11.19 -10.73 10.39
C PHE A 142 -11.12 -11.66 11.60
N ALA A 143 -10.19 -12.62 11.61
CA ALA A 143 -9.97 -13.47 12.77
C ALA A 143 -9.55 -12.70 14.03
N VAL A 144 -8.87 -11.56 13.90
CA VAL A 144 -8.45 -10.71 15.03
C VAL A 144 -9.66 -10.00 15.67
N ILE A 145 -10.60 -9.52 14.84
CA ILE A 145 -11.73 -8.71 15.29
C ILE A 145 -13.05 -9.47 15.42
N ARG A 146 -13.05 -10.78 15.15
CA ARG A 146 -14.26 -11.62 15.14
C ARG A 146 -15.11 -11.49 16.40
N ASP A 147 -14.45 -11.46 17.56
CA ASP A 147 -15.13 -11.43 18.86
C ASP A 147 -15.19 -10.02 19.46
N VAL A 148 -14.79 -9.00 18.68
CA VAL A 148 -14.83 -7.58 19.06
C VAL A 148 -15.89 -6.89 18.20
N PRO A 149 -17.12 -6.71 18.69
CA PRO A 149 -18.19 -6.13 17.89
C PRO A 149 -17.94 -4.64 17.65
N ASP A 150 -18.49 -4.15 16.54
CA ASP A 150 -18.53 -2.73 16.18
C ASP A 150 -17.16 -2.06 16.28
N CYS A 151 -16.16 -2.64 15.62
CA CYS A 151 -14.79 -2.17 15.69
C CYS A 151 -14.12 -2.05 14.32
N VAL A 152 -13.02 -1.31 14.32
CA VAL A 152 -12.06 -1.28 13.22
C VAL A 152 -10.73 -1.85 13.67
N PHE A 153 -9.95 -2.40 12.75
CA PHE A 153 -8.62 -2.93 12.99
C PHE A 153 -7.60 -2.41 11.99
N LEU A 154 -6.48 -1.95 12.53
CA LEU A 154 -5.30 -1.55 11.79
C LEU A 154 -4.09 -2.37 12.26
N GLU A 155 -3.47 -3.06 11.32
CA GLU A 155 -2.14 -3.63 11.49
C GLU A 155 -1.12 -2.63 10.95
N VAL A 156 -0.64 -1.76 11.85
CA VAL A 156 0.09 -0.54 11.52
C VAL A 156 1.53 -0.86 11.10
N ASN A 157 1.76 -0.74 9.80
CA ASN A 157 3.06 -0.73 9.13
C ASN A 157 3.41 0.67 8.63
N GLN A 158 2.42 1.52 8.35
CA GLN A 158 2.58 2.84 7.75
C GLN A 158 1.66 3.87 8.38
N VAL A 159 2.18 4.64 9.35
CA VAL A 159 1.42 5.72 10.00
C VAL A 159 1.04 6.82 9.00
N GLU A 160 1.98 7.26 8.16
CA GLU A 160 1.82 8.45 7.30
C GLU A 160 0.98 8.23 6.05
N PHE A 161 0.81 6.98 5.61
CA PHE A 161 0.07 6.64 4.39
C PHE A 161 -1.19 5.82 4.68
N GLY A 162 -1.29 5.25 5.88
CA GLY A 162 -2.32 4.30 6.24
C GLY A 162 -2.01 2.90 5.72
N ASP A 163 -2.55 1.93 6.45
CA ASP A 163 -2.64 0.54 6.02
C ASP A 163 -4.09 0.19 5.75
N LYS A 164 -4.35 -0.90 5.01
CA LYS A 164 -5.70 -1.45 4.87
C LYS A 164 -6.35 -1.64 6.25
N LEU A 165 -7.58 -1.14 6.39
CA LEU A 165 -8.38 -1.24 7.60
C LEU A 165 -9.38 -2.39 7.44
N ALA A 166 -9.48 -3.26 8.44
CA ALA A 166 -10.59 -4.21 8.54
C ALA A 166 -11.66 -3.68 9.50
N TYR A 167 -12.92 -4.03 9.27
CA TYR A 167 -14.02 -3.68 10.15
C TYR A 167 -14.87 -4.90 10.49
N HIS A 168 -15.50 -4.84 11.66
CA HIS A 168 -16.57 -5.72 12.13
C HIS A 168 -17.65 -4.81 12.69
N ILE A 169 -18.71 -4.55 11.92
CA ILE A 169 -19.79 -3.63 12.29
C ILE A 169 -21.12 -4.34 12.12
N GLY A 170 -21.89 -4.45 13.21
CA GLY A 170 -23.00 -5.39 13.29
C GLY A 170 -22.53 -6.81 12.95
N GLU A 171 -23.21 -7.47 12.02
CA GLU A 171 -22.88 -8.84 11.57
C GLU A 171 -21.92 -8.87 10.36
N ARG A 172 -21.35 -7.71 9.97
CA ARG A 172 -20.61 -7.57 8.70
C ARG A 172 -19.12 -7.38 8.91
N PHE A 173 -18.36 -8.08 8.08
CA PHE A 173 -16.91 -7.93 7.95
C PHE A 173 -16.56 -7.32 6.60
N GLY A 174 -15.46 -6.59 6.53
CA GLY A 174 -14.91 -6.12 5.28
C GLY A 174 -13.66 -5.28 5.49
N THR A 175 -13.10 -4.80 4.39
CA THR A 175 -11.90 -3.98 4.39
C THR A 175 -12.12 -2.66 3.67
N VAL A 176 -11.30 -1.66 4.00
CA VAL A 176 -11.27 -0.34 3.37
C VAL A 176 -9.81 0.07 3.19
N GLU A 177 -9.45 0.49 1.98
CA GLU A 177 -8.12 1.04 1.69
C GLU A 177 -8.02 2.50 2.17
N PRO A 178 -6.84 2.92 2.64
CA PRO A 178 -6.64 4.30 3.07
C PRO A 178 -6.68 5.27 1.89
N VAL A 179 -7.22 6.45 2.13
CA VAL A 179 -7.10 7.60 1.23
C VAL A 179 -6.35 8.71 1.95
N LEU A 180 -5.25 9.16 1.35
CA LEU A 180 -4.56 10.36 1.80
C LEU A 180 -5.41 11.59 1.43
N HIS A 181 -5.90 12.29 2.44
CA HIS A 181 -6.60 13.55 2.28
C HIS A 181 -5.65 14.71 2.59
N SER A 182 -5.23 15.44 1.54
CA SER A 182 -4.42 16.64 1.69
C SER A 182 -5.29 17.83 2.11
N GLY A 183 -5.16 18.22 3.38
CA GLY A 183 -5.89 19.34 3.96
C GLY A 183 -5.10 20.64 3.86
N MET A 184 -5.78 21.80 3.96
CA MET A 184 -5.09 23.10 3.99
C MET A 184 -4.19 23.29 5.22
N PHE A 185 -4.47 22.57 6.31
CA PHE A 185 -3.77 22.74 7.59
C PHE A 185 -3.02 21.48 8.03
N GLN A 186 -3.59 20.30 7.79
CA GLN A 186 -3.01 19.03 8.16
C GLN A 186 -3.54 17.93 7.25
N ASP A 187 -2.64 17.08 6.77
CA ASP A 187 -2.99 15.87 6.02
C ASP A 187 -3.56 14.82 6.98
N SER A 188 -4.57 14.08 6.51
CA SER A 188 -5.21 13.01 7.28
C SER A 188 -5.34 11.74 6.45
N ILE A 189 -5.34 10.60 7.13
CA ILE A 189 -5.71 9.31 6.54
C ILE A 189 -7.19 9.08 6.75
N LEU A 190 -7.89 8.80 5.65
CA LEU A 190 -9.32 8.63 5.56
C LEU A 190 -9.66 7.19 5.19
N TYR A 191 -10.55 6.57 5.97
CA TYR A 191 -11.21 5.32 5.62
C TYR A 191 -12.69 5.61 5.56
N THR A 192 -13.25 5.61 4.35
CA THR A 192 -14.67 5.87 4.15
C THR A 192 -15.33 4.80 3.31
N LYS A 193 -16.49 4.36 3.76
CA LYS A 193 -17.45 3.56 3.01
C LYS A 193 -18.83 4.18 3.22
N TYR A 194 -19.50 4.50 2.12
CA TYR A 194 -20.84 5.07 2.16
C TYR A 194 -21.87 3.97 1.90
N GLU A 195 -22.99 4.02 2.60
CA GLU A 195 -24.13 3.16 2.31
C GLU A 195 -24.67 3.49 0.91
N MET A 196 -24.52 2.56 -0.02
CA MET A 196 -25.11 2.66 -1.36
C MET A 196 -26.39 1.81 -1.44
N GLU A 197 -26.47 0.73 -0.65
CA GLU A 197 -27.61 -0.17 -0.53
C GLU A 197 -28.07 -0.31 0.94
N GLU A 198 -29.31 -0.75 1.18
CA GLU A 198 -29.84 -1.00 2.55
C GLU A 198 -28.94 -1.96 3.35
N ASP A 199 -28.19 -2.81 2.66
CA ASP A 199 -27.29 -3.79 3.25
C ASP A 199 -25.81 -3.37 3.26
N ASP A 200 -25.50 -2.09 3.11
CA ASP A 200 -24.13 -1.60 3.25
C ASP A 200 -23.78 -1.17 4.68
N VAL A 201 -22.47 -1.08 4.94
CA VAL A 201 -21.94 -0.49 6.18
C VAL A 201 -21.51 0.94 5.88
N SER A 202 -22.09 1.90 6.60
CA SER A 202 -21.53 3.24 6.69
C SER A 202 -20.33 3.25 7.63
N LEU A 203 -19.19 3.71 7.14
CA LEU A 203 -17.94 3.77 7.90
C LEU A 203 -17.22 5.06 7.54
N ASP A 204 -16.88 5.86 8.55
CA ASP A 204 -15.97 6.98 8.45
C ASP A 204 -15.00 6.90 9.63
N PHE A 205 -13.73 6.59 9.37
CA PHE A 205 -12.66 6.58 10.36
C PHE A 205 -11.48 7.41 9.83
N ARG A 206 -11.00 8.35 10.65
CA ARG A 206 -9.96 9.31 10.27
C ARG A 206 -8.94 9.48 11.37
N TYR A 207 -7.69 9.57 10.99
CA TYR A 207 -6.63 9.99 11.91
C TYR A 207 -5.64 10.93 11.24
N PHE A 208 -5.01 11.77 12.06
CA PHE A 208 -3.89 12.58 11.67
C PHE A 208 -2.57 11.86 12.00
N PRO A 209 -1.71 11.60 11.01
CA PRO A 209 -0.31 11.29 11.27
C PRO A 209 0.38 12.55 11.79
N ARG A 210 1.04 12.45 12.96
CA ARG A 210 1.76 13.55 13.62
C ARG A 210 3.18 13.13 14.03
N GLY A 211 4.07 14.14 14.11
CA GLY A 211 5.48 13.93 14.41
C GLY A 211 6.19 13.13 13.31
N TYR A 212 7.45 12.75 13.53
CA TYR A 212 8.24 11.92 12.60
C TYR A 212 7.69 10.49 12.45
N GLY A 213 6.44 10.33 11.99
CA GLY A 213 5.85 9.05 11.59
C GLY A 213 5.39 8.10 12.70
N ASN A 214 5.28 8.56 13.95
CA ASN A 214 5.01 7.68 15.10
C ASN A 214 3.71 7.98 15.86
N VAL A 215 3.00 9.07 15.54
CA VAL A 215 1.77 9.44 16.26
C VAL A 215 0.57 9.37 15.33
N MET A 216 -0.45 8.65 15.77
CA MET A 216 -1.78 8.56 15.17
C MET A 216 -2.78 9.19 16.14
N LYS A 217 -3.36 10.32 15.77
CA LYS A 217 -4.42 10.97 16.55
C LYS A 217 -5.73 10.88 15.80
N THR A 218 -6.72 10.18 16.36
CA THR A 218 -8.05 10.09 15.76
C THR A 218 -8.62 11.49 15.59
N TYR A 219 -9.11 11.77 14.39
CA TYR A 219 -9.83 13.00 14.06
C TYR A 219 -11.33 12.78 14.16
N SER A 220 -11.82 11.68 13.61
CA SER A 220 -13.22 11.27 13.69
C SER A 220 -13.35 9.76 13.53
N TRP A 221 -14.33 9.16 14.18
CA TRP A 221 -14.86 7.84 13.84
C TRP A 221 -16.39 7.85 13.97
N SER A 222 -17.08 7.14 13.08
CA SER A 222 -18.54 7.04 13.09
C SER A 222 -19.08 6.42 14.39
N ASP A 223 -20.29 6.81 14.80
CA ASP A 223 -20.90 6.36 16.07
C ASP A 223 -21.13 4.84 16.17
N ASN A 224 -21.20 4.15 15.02
CA ASN A 224 -21.27 2.69 14.95
C ASN A 224 -19.91 2.01 15.14
N ILE A 225 -18.81 2.75 15.30
CA ILE A 225 -17.48 2.24 15.64
C ILE A 225 -17.25 2.49 17.13
N LYS A 226 -17.35 1.44 17.95
CA LYS A 226 -17.17 1.50 19.40
C LYS A 226 -15.70 1.47 19.84
N CYS A 227 -14.84 0.86 19.03
CA CYS A 227 -13.42 0.82 19.30
C CYS A 227 -12.55 0.65 18.05
N ALA A 228 -11.27 1.01 18.18
CA ALA A 228 -10.22 0.62 17.25
C ALA A 228 -9.26 -0.37 17.91
N VAL A 229 -9.01 -1.48 17.23
CA VAL A 229 -7.96 -2.44 17.55
C VAL A 229 -6.72 -2.04 16.75
N ILE A 230 -5.63 -1.73 17.44
CA ILE A 230 -4.39 -1.28 16.81
C ILE A 230 -3.30 -2.29 17.13
N LYS A 231 -2.69 -2.85 16.09
CA LYS A 231 -1.51 -3.72 16.20
C LYS A 231 -0.30 -3.03 15.60
N ASN A 232 0.77 -2.90 16.37
CA ASN A 232 1.99 -2.26 15.91
C ASN A 232 2.94 -3.28 15.28
N GLU A 233 3.18 -3.20 13.97
CA GLU A 233 4.18 -4.02 13.26
C GLU A 233 5.54 -3.33 13.09
N LYS A 234 5.68 -2.09 13.57
CA LYS A 234 6.97 -1.39 13.56
C LYS A 234 7.92 -1.98 14.62
N GLU A 235 9.21 -1.84 14.36
CA GLU A 235 10.27 -2.19 15.32
C GLU A 235 10.39 -1.19 16.49
N TYR A 236 9.58 -0.12 16.49
CA TYR A 236 9.59 0.95 17.47
C TYR A 236 8.18 1.30 17.94
N GLU A 237 8.08 2.01 19.07
CA GLU A 237 6.79 2.40 19.64
C GLU A 237 6.00 3.35 18.72
N ILE A 238 4.68 3.14 18.66
CA ILE A 238 3.75 4.11 18.09
C ILE A 238 2.84 4.66 19.17
N MET A 239 2.32 5.85 18.95
CA MET A 239 1.34 6.52 19.81
C MET A 239 -0.01 6.54 19.11
N PHE A 240 -1.03 5.93 19.70
CA PHE A 240 -2.42 6.05 19.25
C PHE A 240 -3.23 6.78 20.32
N ASN A 241 -3.84 7.92 19.99
CA ASN A 241 -4.61 8.76 20.94
C ASN A 241 -3.89 9.07 22.27
N ASN A 242 -2.60 9.42 22.18
CA ASN A 242 -1.73 9.72 23.34
C ASN A 242 -1.38 8.52 24.23
N GLU A 243 -1.70 7.31 23.80
CA GLU A 243 -1.28 6.08 24.45
C GLU A 243 -0.24 5.34 23.60
N LYS A 244 0.73 4.74 24.28
CA LYS A 244 1.77 3.92 23.64
C LYS A 244 1.20 2.56 23.20
N VAL A 245 1.72 2.09 22.07
CA VAL A 245 1.58 0.71 21.58
C VAL A 245 2.99 0.22 21.23
N GLU A 246 3.49 -0.73 22.00
CA GLU A 246 4.84 -1.28 21.88
C GLU A 246 4.98 -2.13 20.59
N PRO A 247 6.22 -2.36 20.09
CA PRO A 247 6.47 -3.25 18.95
C PRO A 247 5.83 -4.64 19.13
N GLY A 248 4.98 -5.05 18.19
CA GLY A 248 4.25 -6.31 18.21
C GLY A 248 3.03 -6.34 19.14
N GLU A 249 2.74 -5.27 19.88
CA GLU A 249 1.57 -5.17 20.74
C GLU A 249 0.29 -4.97 19.93
N THR A 250 -0.79 -5.63 20.37
CA THR A 250 -2.17 -5.34 19.94
C THR A 250 -2.94 -4.75 21.11
N LYS A 251 -3.54 -3.58 20.91
CA LYS A 251 -4.28 -2.86 21.95
C LYS A 251 -5.63 -2.37 21.43
N ILE A 252 -6.63 -2.33 22.31
CA ILE A 252 -8.00 -1.89 22.00
C ILE A 252 -8.21 -0.49 22.58
N PHE A 253 -8.70 0.41 21.74
CA PHE A 253 -8.99 1.80 22.08
C PHE A 253 -10.47 2.07 21.91
N TYR A 254 -11.14 2.43 22.99
CA TYR A 254 -12.55 2.77 22.95
C TYR A 254 -12.73 4.23 22.57
N GLN A 255 -13.89 4.54 21.98
CA GLN A 255 -14.30 5.92 21.79
C GLN A 255 -14.34 6.63 23.14
N GLU A 256 -13.42 7.58 23.34
CA GLU A 256 -13.61 8.58 24.39
C GLU A 256 -14.92 9.29 24.06
N MET A 257 -15.90 9.23 24.97
CA MET A 257 -17.18 9.91 24.77
C MET A 257 -16.89 11.35 24.36
N HIS A 258 -17.48 11.80 23.25
CA HIS A 258 -17.42 13.19 22.82
C HIS A 258 -17.67 14.10 24.04
N ARG A 259 -16.63 14.83 24.47
CA ARG A 259 -16.85 16.15 25.05
C ARG A 259 -17.37 16.97 23.87
N GLU A 260 -18.66 17.25 23.88
CA GLU A 260 -19.28 18.19 22.95
C GLU A 260 -18.43 19.47 22.85
N GLY A 261 -18.20 19.91 21.62
CA GLY A 261 -17.62 21.21 21.33
C GLY A 261 -16.50 21.13 20.31
N LEU A 262 -16.71 21.79 19.17
CA LEU A 262 -15.63 22.43 18.44
C LEU A 262 -14.92 23.40 19.41
N GLY A 263 -13.99 22.87 20.21
CA GLY A 263 -12.97 23.69 20.83
C GLY A 263 -12.07 24.15 19.70
N SER A 264 -12.26 25.40 19.26
CA SER A 264 -11.23 26.09 18.50
C SER A 264 -9.90 25.92 19.23
N LEU A 265 -8.85 25.55 18.50
CA LEU A 265 -7.47 25.54 18.98
C LEU A 265 -6.95 26.96 19.30
N ASP A 266 -7.80 28.00 19.23
CA ASP A 266 -7.47 29.39 19.54
C ASP A 266 -7.82 29.80 20.99
N CYS A 267 -8.08 28.86 21.89
CA CYS A 267 -8.41 29.17 23.28
C CYS A 267 -7.51 28.44 24.27
N ASP A 268 -6.19 28.58 24.09
CA ASP A 268 -5.26 28.52 25.19
C ASP A 268 -4.42 29.81 25.19
N ASP A 269 -4.30 30.39 26.39
CA ASP A 269 -3.57 31.60 26.81
C ASP A 269 -4.23 32.97 26.62
N GLU A 270 -4.89 33.46 27.68
CA GLU A 270 -4.30 34.56 28.46
C GLU A 270 -4.60 34.39 29.96
N ASN A 271 -3.54 34.14 30.72
CA ASN A 271 -3.47 34.38 32.16
C ASN A 271 -3.75 35.87 32.45
N SER A 272 -4.72 36.16 33.32
CA SER A 272 -4.74 37.30 34.29
C SER A 272 -5.94 37.17 35.24
#